data_AF-A0A656JUU0-F1
#
_entry.id   AF-A0A656JUU0-F1
#
_cell.length_a   1.000
_cell.length_b   1.000
_cell.length_c   1.000
_cell.angle_alpha   90.00
_cell.angle_beta   90.00
_cell.angle_gamma   90.00
#
_symmetry.space_group_name_H-M   'P 1'
#
loop_
_entity.id
_entity.type
_entity.pdbx_description
1 polymer ?
#
loop_
_entity_poly.entity_id
_entity_poly.type
_entity_poly.pdbx_seq_one_letter_code
_entity_poly.pdbx_strand_id
1 'polypeptide(L)'
;PPEGFSVGPATIATVADVLNLLEFRLSLEVEAAGLAAQRRSPEALLELKRAFDALLEGPQKSGTTINADFQFHLKIAKASGNAYLIDIMKHLGTKLIPRTRMNSAYTGQSDRNAYLAGINAEHRQIYNAIAEGNVDAARAAMYLHLNGSRMRLRRTQALYSD
;
A
#
# COMPACT_ATOMS: atom_id res chain seq x y z
N PRO A 1 13.83 1.30 -32.15
CA PRO A 1 13.81 2.04 -30.86
C PRO A 1 13.74 1.05 -29.69
N PRO A 2 14.50 1.21 -28.59
CA PRO A 2 14.32 0.32 -27.46
C PRO A 2 12.91 0.55 -26.91
N GLU A 3 12.12 -0.52 -26.85
CA GLU A 3 10.79 -0.49 -26.25
C GLU A 3 10.94 -0.03 -24.81
N GLY A 4 10.52 1.21 -24.53
CA GLY A 4 10.48 1.72 -23.18
C GLY A 4 9.61 0.80 -22.34
N PHE A 5 10.10 0.44 -21.15
CA PHE A 5 9.35 -0.32 -20.16
C PHE A 5 7.94 0.26 -20.02
N SER A 6 6.95 -0.49 -20.50
CA SER A 6 5.54 -0.09 -20.54
C SER A 6 4.72 -1.11 -19.76
N VAL A 7 4.26 -0.71 -18.57
CA VAL A 7 3.29 -1.50 -17.80
C VAL A 7 1.90 -1.11 -18.29
N GLY A 8 1.45 -1.78 -19.35
CA GLY A 8 0.17 -1.52 -20.02
C GLY A 8 -1.08 -1.84 -19.17
N PRO A 9 -2.29 -1.51 -19.66
CA PRO A 9 -3.56 -1.64 -18.93
C PRO A 9 -3.95 -3.07 -18.51
N ALA A 10 -3.31 -4.10 -19.08
CA ALA A 10 -3.64 -5.51 -18.88
C ALA A 10 -2.76 -6.24 -17.84
N THR A 11 -1.80 -5.58 -17.21
CA THR A 11 -0.69 -6.26 -16.51
C THR A 11 -1.00 -6.72 -15.07
N ILE A 12 -2.26 -6.62 -14.63
CA ILE A 12 -2.74 -7.25 -13.38
C ILE A 12 -3.98 -8.08 -13.71
N ALA A 13 -3.79 -9.09 -14.56
CA ALA A 13 -4.87 -9.96 -14.99
C ALA A 13 -5.06 -11.13 -14.00
N THR A 14 -3.96 -11.60 -13.41
CA THR A 14 -3.90 -12.85 -12.65
C THR A 14 -3.52 -12.64 -11.18
N VAL A 15 -3.74 -13.65 -10.35
CA VAL A 15 -3.23 -13.67 -8.97
C VAL A 15 -1.70 -13.59 -8.95
N ALA A 16 -1.03 -14.23 -9.92
CA ALA A 16 0.42 -14.16 -10.06
C ALA A 16 0.90 -12.72 -10.30
N ASP A 17 0.21 -11.95 -11.15
CA ASP A 17 0.56 -10.54 -11.38
C ASP A 17 0.43 -9.70 -10.11
N VAL A 18 -0.60 -9.96 -9.29
CA VAL A 18 -0.77 -9.27 -8.00
C VAL A 18 0.36 -9.63 -7.03
N LEU A 19 0.80 -10.89 -7.01
CA LEU A 19 1.93 -11.32 -6.18
C LEU A 19 3.24 -10.65 -6.63
N ASN A 20 3.49 -10.60 -7.94
CA ASN A 20 4.64 -9.91 -8.52
C ASN A 20 4.62 -8.41 -8.19
N LEU A 21 3.44 -7.78 -8.28
CA LEU A 21 3.27 -6.38 -7.89
C LEU A 21 3.55 -6.17 -6.40
N LEU A 22 3.06 -7.04 -5.51
CA LEU A 22 3.34 -6.94 -4.08
C LEU A 22 4.83 -7.12 -3.75
N GLU A 23 5.54 -7.98 -4.49
CA GLU A 23 6.98 -8.14 -4.38
C GLU A 23 7.75 -6.90 -4.85
N PHE A 24 7.30 -6.30 -5.94
CA PHE A 24 7.81 -5.02 -6.40
C PHE A 24 7.58 -3.91 -5.36
N ARG A 25 6.36 -3.81 -4.82
CA ARG A 25 6.01 -2.86 -3.76
C ARG A 25 6.87 -3.06 -2.51
N LEU A 26 7.09 -4.30 -2.07
CA LEU A 26 7.97 -4.61 -0.93
C LEU A 26 9.39 -4.04 -1.14
N SER A 27 9.93 -4.18 -2.35
CA SER A 27 11.28 -3.72 -2.68
C SER A 27 11.43 -2.19 -2.63
N LEU A 28 10.36 -1.44 -2.92
CA LEU A 28 10.39 0.02 -3.00
C LEU A 28 9.86 0.72 -1.75
N GLU A 29 8.69 0.28 -1.28
CA GLU A 29 7.94 1.02 -0.27
C GLU A 29 8.51 0.84 1.14
N VAL A 30 9.16 -0.30 1.42
CA VAL A 30 9.88 -0.52 2.68
C VAL A 30 10.99 0.53 2.84
N GLU A 31 11.81 0.70 1.80
CA GLU A 31 12.84 1.74 1.82
C GLU A 31 12.25 3.15 1.76
N ALA A 32 11.16 3.36 1.02
CA ALA A 32 10.45 4.64 1.03
C ALA A 32 9.99 5.03 2.44
N ALA A 33 9.47 4.08 3.22
CA ALA A 33 9.03 4.31 4.60
C ALA A 33 10.20 4.63 5.53
N GLY A 34 11.32 3.90 5.43
CA GLY A 34 12.53 4.19 6.19
C GLY A 34 13.09 5.59 5.88
N LEU A 35 13.19 5.93 4.60
CA LEU A 35 13.62 7.26 4.17
C LEU A 35 12.64 8.36 4.59
N ALA A 36 11.34 8.10 4.56
CA ALA A 36 10.32 9.03 5.03
C ALA A 36 10.46 9.33 6.52
N ALA A 37 10.69 8.31 7.35
CA ALA A 37 10.96 8.48 8.77
C ALA A 37 12.24 9.30 9.00
N GLN A 38 13.31 8.98 8.26
CA GLN A 38 14.60 9.67 8.36
C GLN A 38 14.52 11.15 7.97
N ARG A 39 13.75 11.47 6.91
CA ARG A 39 13.71 12.79 6.27
C ARG A 39 12.45 13.59 6.59
N ARG A 40 11.61 13.12 7.52
CA ARG A 40 10.32 13.75 7.84
C ARG A 40 10.48 15.24 8.13
N SER A 41 9.59 16.04 7.55
CA SER A 41 9.40 17.45 7.89
C SER A 41 8.00 17.66 8.46
N PRO A 42 7.76 18.77 9.20
CA PRO A 42 6.41 19.12 9.67
C PRO A 42 5.36 19.14 8.55
N GLU A 43 5.72 19.65 7.38
CA GLU A 43 4.85 19.73 6.20
C GLU A 43 4.56 18.34 5.64
N ALA A 44 5.58 17.49 5.53
CA ALA A 44 5.42 16.11 5.07
C ALA A 44 4.53 15.30 6.02
N LEU A 45 4.67 15.48 7.33
CA LEU A 45 3.84 14.82 8.34
C LEU A 45 2.39 15.29 8.31
N LEU A 46 2.15 16.59 8.12
CA LEU A 46 0.80 17.14 7.97
C LEU A 46 0.09 16.53 6.75
N GLU A 47 0.79 16.49 5.61
CA GLU A 47 0.26 15.91 4.38
C GLU A 47 0.04 14.40 4.47
N LEU A 48 0.93 13.68 5.15
CA LEU A 48 0.77 12.25 5.41
C LEU A 48 -0.40 11.97 6.36
N LYS A 49 -0.55 12.78 7.42
CA LYS A 49 -1.67 12.68 8.37
C LYS A 49 -3.02 12.88 7.68
N ARG A 50 -3.13 13.89 6.80
CA ARG A 50 -4.35 14.11 6.00
C ARG A 50 -4.71 12.90 5.15
N ALA A 51 -3.73 12.29 4.48
CA ALA A 51 -3.96 11.08 3.69
C ALA A 51 -4.33 9.88 4.55
N PHE A 52 -3.70 9.73 5.72
CA PHE A 52 -4.03 8.70 6.70
C PHE A 52 -5.46 8.84 7.23
N ASP A 53 -5.89 10.05 7.59
CA ASP A 53 -7.26 10.28 8.06
C ASP A 53 -8.30 9.99 6.99
N ALA A 54 -8.05 10.45 5.75
CA ALA A 54 -8.91 10.13 4.61
C ALA A 54 -9.01 8.61 4.35
N LEU A 55 -7.92 7.87 4.58
CA LEU A 55 -7.89 6.42 4.48
C LEU A 55 -8.77 5.74 5.54
N LEU A 56 -8.75 6.25 6.78
CA LEU A 56 -9.59 5.74 7.86
C LEU A 56 -11.08 6.07 7.68
N GLU A 57 -11.40 7.22 7.09
CA GLU A 57 -12.78 7.63 6.77
C GLU A 57 -13.35 6.91 5.53
N GLY A 58 -12.48 6.45 4.63
CA GLY A 58 -12.85 5.84 3.35
C GLY A 58 -13.85 4.66 3.38
N PRO A 59 -13.98 3.85 4.45
CA PRO A 59 -15.03 2.84 4.55
C PRO A 59 -16.45 3.41 4.71
N GLN A 60 -16.59 4.66 5.20
CA GLN A 60 -17.88 5.29 5.50
C GLN A 60 -18.42 6.15 4.33
N LYS A 61 -17.54 6.59 3.40
CA LYS A 61 -17.91 7.35 2.22
C LYS A 61 -17.85 6.43 0.99
N SER A 62 -18.99 6.24 0.34
CA SER A 62 -19.20 5.37 -0.82
C SER A 62 -18.24 5.68 -1.99
N GLY A 63 -17.16 4.88 -2.11
CA GLY A 63 -16.22 4.88 -3.24
C GLY A 63 -15.17 5.99 -3.15
N THR A 64 -13.93 5.77 -2.75
CA THR A 64 -13.04 4.71 -3.21
C THR A 64 -11.90 4.55 -2.20
N THR A 65 -11.99 3.54 -1.32
CA THR A 65 -10.91 3.21 -0.37
C THR A 65 -9.58 2.97 -1.10
N ILE A 66 -9.62 2.51 -2.35
CA ILE A 66 -8.46 2.34 -3.25
C ILE A 66 -7.69 3.64 -3.46
N ASN A 67 -8.38 4.75 -3.71
CA ASN A 67 -7.69 6.01 -3.97
C ASN A 67 -7.06 6.56 -2.68
N ALA A 68 -7.77 6.49 -1.56
CA ALA A 68 -7.23 6.93 -0.27
C ALA A 68 -6.00 6.10 0.14
N ASP A 69 -6.05 4.79 -0.10
CA ASP A 69 -4.95 3.83 0.15
C ASP A 69 -3.73 4.18 -0.72
N PHE A 70 -3.94 4.37 -2.03
CA PHE A 70 -2.90 4.85 -2.94
C PHE A 70 -2.30 6.20 -2.51
N GLN A 71 -3.14 7.17 -2.13
CA GLN A 71 -2.65 8.48 -1.70
C GLN A 71 -1.80 8.38 -0.43
N PHE A 72 -2.14 7.52 0.52
CA PHE A 72 -1.32 7.29 1.70
C PHE A 72 0.09 6.78 1.32
N HIS A 73 0.18 5.74 0.50
CA HIS A 73 1.45 5.22 0.01
C HIS A 73 2.25 6.25 -0.81
N LEU A 74 1.57 7.04 -1.65
CA LEU A 74 2.20 8.12 -2.41
C LEU A 74 2.74 9.22 -1.50
N LYS A 75 2.06 9.54 -0.39
CA LYS A 75 2.55 10.54 0.58
C LYS A 75 3.78 10.04 1.34
N ILE A 76 3.87 8.74 1.64
CA ILE A 76 5.09 8.12 2.18
C ILE A 76 6.24 8.26 1.16
N ALA A 77 6.00 7.91 -0.10
CA ALA A 77 7.00 8.07 -1.16
C ALA A 77 7.44 9.54 -1.31
N LYS A 78 6.53 10.50 -1.19
CA LYS A 78 6.88 11.94 -1.19
C LYS A 78 7.71 12.33 0.02
N ALA A 79 7.35 11.87 1.21
CA ALA A 79 8.09 12.12 2.44
C ALA A 79 9.52 11.53 2.40
N SER A 80 9.75 10.49 1.60
CA SER A 80 11.10 9.95 1.36
C SER A 80 12.02 10.94 0.64
N GLY A 81 11.49 11.96 -0.04
CA GLY A 81 12.26 12.92 -0.83
C GLY A 81 12.97 12.32 -2.06
N ASN A 82 12.68 11.07 -2.44
CA ASN A 82 13.25 10.44 -3.62
C ASN A 82 12.32 10.61 -4.83
N ALA A 83 12.71 11.47 -5.78
CA ALA A 83 11.91 11.78 -6.97
C ALA A 83 11.54 10.54 -7.79
N TYR A 84 12.45 9.57 -7.93
CA TYR A 84 12.20 8.34 -8.70
C TYR A 84 11.15 7.45 -8.04
N LEU A 85 11.14 7.35 -6.70
CA LEU A 85 10.10 6.63 -5.97
C LEU A 85 8.73 7.31 -6.13
N ILE A 86 8.69 8.64 -6.17
CA ILE A 86 7.45 9.38 -6.39
C ILE A 86 6.92 9.13 -7.81
N ASP A 87 7.80 9.20 -8.81
CA ASP A 87 7.41 9.11 -10.21
C ASP A 87 6.95 7.71 -10.60
N ILE A 88 7.61 6.66 -10.13
CA ILE A 88 7.16 5.28 -10.37
C ILE A 88 5.80 5.00 -9.71
N MET A 89 5.58 5.51 -8.49
CA MET A 89 4.29 5.39 -7.80
C MET A 89 3.18 6.13 -8.54
N LYS A 90 3.45 7.34 -9.06
CA LYS A 90 2.50 8.08 -9.91
C LYS A 90 2.20 7.33 -11.21
N HIS A 91 3.21 6.76 -11.86
CA HIS A 91 3.05 6.04 -13.12
C HIS A 91 2.13 4.82 -12.96
N LEU A 92 2.28 4.08 -11.87
CA LEU A 92 1.42 2.93 -11.56
C LEU A 92 0.01 3.35 -11.10
N GLY A 93 -0.09 4.48 -10.40
CA GLY A 93 -1.36 5.01 -9.93
C GLY A 93 -2.13 4.05 -9.02
N THR A 94 -3.45 4.11 -9.05
CA THR A 94 -4.32 3.25 -8.22
C THR A 94 -4.21 1.76 -8.52
N LYS A 95 -3.59 1.35 -9.64
CA LYS A 95 -3.31 -0.07 -9.95
C LYS A 95 -2.36 -0.71 -8.93
N LEU A 96 -1.58 0.11 -8.22
CA LEU A 96 -0.74 -0.31 -7.09
C LEU A 96 -1.54 -0.98 -5.96
N ILE A 97 -2.85 -0.69 -5.86
CA ILE A 97 -3.73 -1.18 -4.80
C ILE A 97 -4.68 -2.24 -5.37
N PRO A 98 -4.31 -3.54 -5.35
CA PRO A 98 -5.07 -4.64 -5.98
C PRO A 98 -6.28 -5.10 -5.13
N ARG A 99 -7.10 -4.15 -4.67
CA ARG A 99 -8.14 -4.39 -3.64
C ARG A 99 -9.23 -5.37 -4.06
N THR A 100 -9.62 -5.36 -5.33
CA THR A 100 -10.69 -6.22 -5.85
C THR A 100 -10.37 -7.71 -5.69
N ARG A 101 -9.10 -8.11 -5.83
CA ARG A 101 -8.64 -9.50 -5.66
C ARG A 101 -8.36 -9.85 -4.20
N MET A 102 -7.95 -8.88 -3.38
CA MET A 102 -7.78 -9.12 -1.93
C MET A 102 -9.13 -9.27 -1.21
N ASN A 103 -10.18 -8.60 -1.70
CA ASN A 103 -11.51 -8.65 -1.09
C ASN A 103 -12.31 -9.91 -1.47
N SER A 104 -12.04 -10.54 -2.62
CA SER A 104 -12.74 -11.77 -3.04
C SER A 104 -12.44 -12.98 -2.16
N ALA A 105 -11.47 -12.85 -1.25
CA ALA A 105 -11.10 -13.85 -0.25
C ALA A 105 -12.09 -13.99 0.92
N TYR A 106 -13.01 -13.03 1.09
CA TYR A 106 -13.88 -12.95 2.26
C TYR A 106 -15.34 -13.03 1.83
N THR A 107 -16.03 -14.09 2.27
CA THR A 107 -17.39 -14.44 1.81
C THR A 107 -18.51 -13.80 2.65
N GLY A 108 -18.19 -12.89 3.59
CA GLY A 108 -19.17 -12.24 4.48
C GLY A 108 -18.85 -10.79 4.87
N GLN A 109 -19.89 -10.02 5.21
CA GLN A 109 -19.77 -8.60 5.56
C GLN A 109 -19.03 -8.36 6.90
N SER A 110 -19.20 -9.25 7.88
CA SER A 110 -18.47 -9.23 9.16
C SER A 110 -16.97 -9.41 8.95
N ASP A 111 -16.60 -10.37 8.12
CA ASP A 111 -15.21 -10.74 7.84
C ASP A 111 -14.49 -9.60 7.10
N ARG A 112 -15.22 -8.93 6.20
CA ARG A 112 -14.74 -7.73 5.51
C ARG A 112 -14.44 -6.58 6.47
N ASN A 113 -15.30 -6.31 7.45
CA ASN A 113 -15.08 -5.22 8.40
C ASN A 113 -13.87 -5.51 9.30
N ALA A 114 -13.74 -6.73 9.82
CA ALA A 114 -12.60 -7.15 10.61
C ALA A 114 -11.29 -7.08 9.81
N TYR A 115 -11.32 -7.52 8.55
CA TYR A 115 -10.18 -7.39 7.63
C TYR A 115 -9.75 -5.92 7.45
N LEU A 116 -10.70 -5.04 7.14
CA LEU A 116 -10.41 -3.61 6.95
C LEU A 116 -9.87 -2.94 8.22
N ALA A 117 -10.39 -3.33 9.39
CA ALA A 117 -9.87 -2.85 10.67
C ALA A 117 -8.41 -3.28 10.89
N GLY A 118 -8.06 -4.52 10.56
CA GLY A 118 -6.69 -5.02 10.61
C GLY A 118 -5.74 -4.25 9.70
N ILE A 119 -6.11 -4.04 8.43
CA ILE A 119 -5.33 -3.24 7.48
C ILE A 119 -5.15 -1.79 7.98
N ASN A 120 -6.20 -1.18 8.53
CA ASN A 120 -6.11 0.17 9.09
C ASN A 120 -5.19 0.25 10.31
N ALA A 121 -5.10 -0.81 11.11
CA ALA A 121 -4.12 -0.91 12.20
C ALA A 121 -2.69 -0.99 11.66
N GLU A 122 -2.45 -1.78 10.60
CA GLU A 122 -1.15 -1.84 9.90
C GLU A 122 -0.74 -0.44 9.38
N HIS A 123 -1.64 0.28 8.70
CA HIS A 123 -1.38 1.65 8.25
C HIS A 123 -1.04 2.62 9.38
N ARG A 124 -1.71 2.49 10.53
CA ARG A 124 -1.43 3.32 11.71
C ARG A 124 -0.03 3.09 12.25
N GLN A 125 0.43 1.84 12.27
CA GLN A 125 1.80 1.51 12.70
C GLN A 125 2.84 2.18 11.79
N ILE A 126 2.63 2.16 10.47
CA ILE A 126 3.48 2.85 9.50
C ILE A 126 3.51 4.36 9.76
N TYR A 127 2.34 4.98 9.88
CA TYR A 127 2.24 6.42 10.16
C TYR A 127 2.97 6.81 11.45
N ASN A 128 2.73 6.08 12.55
CA ASN A 128 3.34 6.38 13.84
C ASN A 128 4.87 6.27 13.78
N ALA A 129 5.39 5.20 13.18
CA ALA A 129 6.83 5.01 13.05
C ALA A 129 7.50 6.14 12.23
N ILE A 130 6.84 6.59 11.15
CA ILE A 130 7.30 7.74 10.37
C ILE A 130 7.23 9.04 11.19
N ALA A 131 6.13 9.29 11.91
CA ALA A 131 5.95 10.48 12.74
C ALA A 131 6.99 10.58 13.86
N GLU A 132 7.30 9.46 14.50
CA GLU A 132 8.32 9.34 15.54
C GLU A 132 9.74 9.44 14.98
N GLY A 133 9.92 9.29 13.66
CA GLY A 133 11.23 9.28 13.01
C GLY A 133 12.00 7.98 13.22
N ASN A 134 11.31 6.90 13.58
CA ASN A 134 11.93 5.60 13.79
C ASN A 134 12.04 4.84 12.46
N VAL A 135 13.24 4.91 11.87
CA VAL A 135 13.55 4.35 10.54
C VAL A 135 13.30 2.84 10.49
N ASP A 136 13.81 2.09 11.46
CA ASP A 136 13.71 0.64 11.46
C ASP A 136 12.28 0.17 11.71
N ALA A 137 11.55 0.86 12.61
CA ALA A 137 10.14 0.58 12.82
C ALA A 137 9.30 0.89 11.58
N ALA A 138 9.61 1.96 10.83
CA ALA A 138 8.88 2.31 9.61
C ALA A 138 9.08 1.26 8.50
N ARG A 139 10.32 0.79 8.33
CA ARG A 139 10.64 -0.32 7.42
C ARG A 139 9.89 -1.59 7.82
N ALA A 140 9.97 -1.97 9.10
CA ALA A 140 9.34 -3.17 9.62
C ALA A 140 7.82 -3.13 9.45
N ALA A 141 7.18 -2.00 9.79
CA ALA A 141 5.74 -1.83 9.66
C ALA A 141 5.28 -1.93 8.19
N MET A 142 5.99 -1.29 7.25
CA MET A 142 5.68 -1.38 5.83
C MET A 142 5.87 -2.80 5.29
N TYR A 143 6.93 -3.48 5.70
CA TYR A 143 7.18 -4.87 5.33
C TYR A 143 6.04 -5.78 5.81
N LEU A 144 5.64 -5.66 7.08
CA LEU A 144 4.56 -6.47 7.66
C LEU A 144 3.23 -6.22 6.95
N HIS A 145 2.91 -4.97 6.62
CA HIS A 145 1.70 -4.61 5.89
C HIS A 145 1.63 -5.26 4.49
N LEU A 146 2.68 -5.10 3.68
CA LEU A 146 2.72 -5.61 2.31
C LEU A 146 2.86 -7.14 2.27
N ASN A 147 3.71 -7.71 3.13
CA ASN A 147 3.87 -9.16 3.23
C ASN A 147 2.61 -9.82 3.80
N GLY A 148 1.92 -9.20 4.76
CA GLY A 148 0.61 -9.63 5.24
C GLY A 148 -0.40 -9.71 4.10
N SER A 149 -0.43 -8.69 3.23
CA SER A 149 -1.30 -8.66 2.04
C SER A 149 -0.97 -9.78 1.06
N ARG A 150 0.32 -10.04 0.84
CA ARG A 150 0.82 -11.14 0.00
C ARG A 150 0.42 -12.50 0.55
N MET A 151 0.55 -12.73 1.86
CA MET A 151 0.21 -14.00 2.50
C MET A 151 -1.29 -14.26 2.50
N ARG A 152 -2.12 -13.24 2.72
CA ARG A 152 -3.59 -13.35 2.63
C ARG A 152 -4.03 -13.76 1.22
N LEU A 153 -3.42 -13.18 0.19
CA LEU A 153 -3.70 -13.55 -1.20
C LEU A 153 -3.30 -15.00 -1.52
N ARG A 154 -2.11 -15.43 -1.09
CA ARG A 154 -1.66 -16.82 -1.29
C ARG A 154 -2.58 -17.84 -0.64
N ARG A 155 -3.05 -17.57 0.59
CA ARG A 155 -4.02 -18.45 1.28
C ARG A 155 -5.32 -18.57 0.50
N THR A 156 -5.80 -17.46 -0.05
CA THR A 156 -7.01 -17.43 -0.87
C THR A 156 -6.83 -18.27 -2.14
N GLN A 157 -5.69 -18.15 -2.82
CA GLN A 157 -5.40 -18.94 -4.01
C GLN A 157 -5.40 -20.45 -3.72
N ALA A 158 -4.80 -20.87 -2.61
CA ALA A 158 -4.76 -22.28 -2.22
C ALA A 158 -6.18 -22.85 -2.00
N LEU A 159 -7.08 -22.09 -1.37
CA LEU A 159 -8.46 -22.51 -1.11
C LEU A 159 -9.34 -22.69 -2.36
N TYR A 160 -8.97 -22.11 -3.50
CA TYR A 160 -9.71 -22.21 -4.77
C TYR A 160 -8.97 -23.02 -5.84
N SER A 161 -7.83 -23.64 -5.49
CA SER A 161 -7.06 -24.52 -6.39
C SER A 161 -7.28 -26.01 -6.09
N ASP A 162 -8.09 -26.33 -5.07
CA ASP A 162 -8.63 -27.65 -4.74
C ASP A 162 -10.11 -27.73 -5.17
#